data_AF-A0A1W9VL87-F1
#
_entry.id   AF-A0A1W9VL87-F1
#
_cell.length_a   1.000
_cell.length_b   1.000
_cell.length_c   1.000
_cell.angle_alpha   90.00
_cell.angle_beta   90.00
_cell.angle_gamma   90.00
#
_symmetry.space_group_name_H-M   'P 1'
#
loop_
_entity.id
_entity.type
_entity.pdbx_description
1 polymer ?
#
loop_
_entity_poly.entity_id
_entity_poly.type
_entity_poly.pdbx_seq_one_letter_code
_entity_poly.pdbx_strand_id
1 'polypeptide(L)'
;MKEQKKLNVLFVGRQNNKLKDVMEDLSKYCKLTIVLLDPNEIKHIKQSLKKINYSNYDRVLFNLPFRRIKNKTKLIKTIPNLIIFDLDSWRNFRKGDTNYKQFLGFLHKLPHARLVCSGYDNTQKYLKEGVDTKFISKGCYNKSLK
;
A
#
# COMPACT_ATOMS: atom_id res chain seq x y z
N MET A 1 -6.43 -32.16 -9.94
CA MET A 1 -6.06 -30.91 -9.23
C MET A 1 -6.87 -29.77 -9.82
N LYS A 2 -7.70 -29.06 -9.04
CA LYS A 2 -8.40 -27.87 -9.55
C LYS A 2 -7.39 -26.74 -9.72
N GLU A 3 -7.30 -26.18 -10.90
CA GLU A 3 -6.47 -25.01 -11.18
C GLU A 3 -6.95 -23.85 -10.30
N GLN A 4 -6.13 -23.44 -9.34
CA GLN A 4 -6.51 -22.41 -8.38
C GLN A 4 -6.48 -21.05 -9.08
N LYS A 5 -7.65 -20.40 -9.19
CA LYS A 5 -7.79 -19.10 -9.86
C LYS A 5 -6.82 -18.10 -9.23
N LYS A 6 -5.84 -17.64 -10.02
CA LYS A 6 -4.93 -16.55 -9.63
C LYS A 6 -5.71 -15.24 -9.51
N LEU A 7 -5.55 -14.55 -8.38
CA LEU A 7 -6.14 -13.23 -8.14
C LEU A 7 -5.64 -12.22 -9.19
N ASN A 8 -6.51 -11.30 -9.60
CA ASN A 8 -6.13 -10.13 -10.38
C ASN A 8 -5.81 -8.96 -9.45
N VAL A 9 -4.56 -8.52 -9.46
CA VAL A 9 -4.02 -7.55 -8.50
C VAL A 9 -3.46 -6.35 -9.27
N LEU A 10 -3.89 -5.15 -8.87
CA LEU A 10 -3.31 -3.90 -9.34
C LEU A 10 -2.32 -3.38 -8.29
N PHE A 11 -1.09 -3.11 -8.70
CA PHE A 11 -0.13 -2.34 -7.94
C PHE A 11 -0.05 -0.91 -8.47
N VAL A 12 -0.19 0.08 -7.58
CA VAL A 12 0.05 1.49 -7.89
C VAL A 12 1.16 2.04 -7.01
N GLY A 13 2.24 2.49 -7.63
CA GLY A 13 3.41 3.01 -6.93
C GLY A 13 4.05 4.19 -7.65
N ARG A 14 5.18 4.66 -7.12
CA ARG A 14 6.02 5.66 -7.79
C ARG A 14 6.98 5.00 -8.77
N GLN A 15 7.41 5.71 -9.81
CA GLN A 15 8.63 5.35 -10.55
C GLN A 15 9.85 5.27 -9.61
N ASN A 16 10.83 4.44 -9.96
CA ASN A 16 12.00 4.12 -9.13
C ASN A 16 11.62 3.57 -7.75
N ASN A 17 10.58 2.75 -7.70
CA ASN A 17 10.22 2.06 -6.47
C ASN A 17 11.28 1.01 -6.12
N LYS A 18 11.69 0.96 -4.84
CA LYS A 18 12.62 -0.05 -4.31
C LYS A 18 11.97 -1.44 -4.14
N LEU A 19 10.74 -1.60 -4.63
CA LEU A 19 9.93 -2.82 -4.52
C LEU A 19 9.86 -3.59 -5.83
N LYS A 20 10.74 -3.31 -6.81
CA LYS A 20 10.75 -4.01 -8.10
C LYS A 20 10.80 -5.53 -7.92
N ASP A 21 11.75 -6.02 -7.15
CA ASP A 21 11.93 -7.45 -6.87
C ASP A 21 10.71 -8.05 -6.14
N VAL A 22 10.11 -7.33 -5.17
CA VAL A 22 8.84 -7.76 -4.53
C VAL A 22 7.73 -7.93 -5.57
N MET A 23 7.64 -7.01 -6.54
CA MET A 23 6.61 -7.09 -7.59
C MET A 23 6.87 -8.24 -8.57
N GLU A 24 8.14 -8.48 -8.92
CA GLU A 24 8.54 -9.63 -9.75
C GLU A 24 8.16 -10.94 -9.04
N ASP A 25 8.43 -11.07 -7.74
CA ASP A 25 8.05 -12.26 -6.98
C ASP A 25 6.54 -12.40 -6.82
N LEU A 26 5.82 -11.31 -6.54
CA LEU A 26 4.36 -11.31 -6.40
C LEU A 26 3.68 -11.78 -7.71
N SER A 27 4.23 -11.41 -8.86
CA SER A 27 3.70 -11.81 -10.19
C SER A 27 3.69 -13.32 -10.43
N LYS A 28 4.49 -14.09 -9.68
CA LYS A 28 4.48 -15.57 -9.75
C LYS A 28 3.18 -16.15 -9.20
N TYR A 29 2.58 -15.50 -8.20
CA TYR A 29 1.42 -15.99 -7.45
C TYR A 29 0.09 -15.39 -7.89
N CYS A 30 0.09 -14.23 -8.55
CA CYS A 30 -1.13 -13.55 -9.00
C CYS A 30 -0.97 -12.95 -10.40
N LYS A 31 -2.10 -12.64 -11.05
CA LYS A 31 -2.10 -11.79 -12.25
C LYS A 31 -1.85 -10.36 -11.80
N LEU A 32 -0.64 -9.85 -12.00
CA LEU A 32 -0.22 -8.55 -11.50
C LEU A 32 -0.19 -7.51 -12.62
N THR A 33 -0.93 -6.41 -12.43
CA THR A 33 -0.80 -5.20 -13.25
C THR A 33 -0.07 -4.13 -12.44
N ILE A 34 0.91 -3.48 -13.04
CA ILE A 34 1.76 -2.48 -12.38
C ILE A 34 1.54 -1.11 -13.03
N VAL A 35 1.17 -0.13 -12.23
CA VAL A 35 1.09 1.29 -12.62
C VAL A 35 2.10 2.07 -11.80
N LEU A 36 3.17 2.54 -12.44
CA LEU A 36 4.19 3.37 -11.81
C LEU A 36 4.00 4.82 -12.23
N LEU A 37 3.61 5.66 -11.26
CA LEU A 37 3.38 7.07 -11.45
C LEU A 37 4.70 7.84 -11.48
N ASP A 38 4.89 8.67 -12.50
CA ASP A 38 6.02 9.57 -12.60
C ASP A 38 5.95 10.72 -11.55
N PRO A 39 7.01 11.53 -11.37
CA PRO A 39 7.00 12.62 -10.40
C PRO A 39 5.87 13.66 -10.61
N ASN A 40 5.49 13.94 -11.86
CA ASN A 40 4.42 14.86 -12.21
C ASN A 40 3.05 14.24 -11.87
N GLU A 41 2.84 12.97 -12.19
CA GLU A 41 1.66 12.21 -11.80
C GLU A 41 1.51 12.12 -10.28
N ILE A 42 2.60 11.92 -9.53
CA ILE A 42 2.61 11.96 -8.07
C ILE A 42 2.26 13.36 -7.54
N LYS A 43 2.69 14.44 -8.21
CA LYS A 43 2.28 15.81 -7.88
C LYS A 43 0.78 16.01 -8.12
N HIS A 44 0.24 15.42 -9.18
CA HIS A 44 -1.16 15.46 -9.59
C HIS A 44 -1.93 14.18 -9.26
N ILE A 45 -1.65 13.58 -8.10
CA ILE A 45 -2.11 12.22 -7.74
C ILE A 45 -3.62 12.03 -7.80
N LYS A 46 -4.41 13.07 -7.56
CA LYS A 46 -5.88 13.00 -7.65
C LYS A 46 -6.30 12.71 -9.09
N GLN A 47 -5.68 13.39 -10.06
CA GLN A 47 -5.96 13.21 -11.48
C GLN A 47 -5.47 11.84 -11.93
N SER A 48 -4.25 11.45 -11.56
CA SER A 48 -3.69 10.14 -11.94
C SER A 48 -4.54 8.98 -11.42
N LEU A 49 -4.94 9.02 -10.15
CA LEU A 49 -5.78 7.96 -9.56
C LEU A 49 -7.19 7.89 -10.18
N LYS A 50 -7.72 8.99 -10.73
CA LYS A 50 -9.02 8.98 -11.42
C LYS A 50 -9.01 8.32 -12.79
N LYS A 51 -7.83 8.21 -13.43
CA LYS A 51 -7.68 7.58 -14.76
C LYS A 51 -7.70 6.05 -14.70
N ILE A 52 -7.60 5.48 -13.49
CA ILE A 52 -7.48 4.04 -13.29
C ILE A 52 -8.88 3.45 -13.09
N ASN A 53 -9.20 2.40 -13.84
CA ASN A 53 -10.39 1.59 -13.59
C ASN A 53 -10.08 0.48 -12.58
N TYR A 54 -10.61 0.61 -11.35
CA TYR A 54 -10.34 -0.33 -10.26
C TYR A 54 -11.26 -1.55 -10.24
N SER A 55 -12.41 -1.53 -10.93
CA SER A 55 -13.44 -2.58 -10.81
C SER A 55 -13.00 -3.95 -11.33
N ASN A 56 -11.97 -3.99 -12.17
CA ASN A 56 -11.46 -5.22 -12.78
C ASN A 56 -10.50 -6.00 -11.86
N TYR A 57 -10.16 -5.47 -10.68
CA TYR A 57 -9.14 -6.04 -9.80
C TYR A 57 -9.75 -6.60 -8.51
N ASP A 58 -9.34 -7.81 -8.18
CA ASP A 58 -9.69 -8.44 -6.90
C ASP A 58 -9.03 -7.69 -5.73
N ARG A 59 -7.84 -7.11 -5.94
CA ARG A 59 -7.10 -6.31 -4.94
C ARG A 59 -6.40 -5.11 -5.59
N VAL A 60 -6.38 -3.99 -4.87
CA VAL A 60 -5.65 -2.78 -5.28
C VAL A 60 -4.60 -2.46 -4.22
N LEU A 61 -3.32 -2.57 -4.54
CA LEU A 61 -2.20 -2.33 -3.65
C LEU A 61 -1.57 -0.95 -3.91
N PHE A 62 -1.62 -0.07 -2.93
CA PHE A 62 -1.03 1.27 -3.00
C PHE A 62 0.28 1.32 -2.22
N ASN A 63 1.38 1.64 -2.90
CA ASN A 63 2.63 2.10 -2.29
C ASN A 63 2.88 3.54 -2.76
N LEU A 64 2.09 4.46 -2.21
CA LEU A 64 2.09 5.88 -2.58
C LEU A 64 2.52 6.74 -1.39
N PRO A 65 3.22 7.87 -1.61
CA PRO A 65 3.68 8.71 -0.50
C PRO A 65 2.51 9.22 0.34
N PHE A 66 2.48 8.90 1.63
CA PHE A 66 1.39 9.27 2.54
C PHE A 66 1.01 10.76 2.44
N ARG A 67 2.00 11.66 2.38
CA ARG A 67 1.79 13.12 2.25
C ARG A 67 0.94 13.53 1.02
N ARG A 68 0.96 12.73 -0.05
CA ARG A 68 0.21 12.99 -1.29
C ARG A 68 -1.22 12.48 -1.20
N ILE A 69 -1.46 11.44 -0.40
CA ILE A 69 -2.76 10.76 -0.30
C ILE A 69 -3.58 11.16 0.93
N LYS A 70 -2.94 11.60 2.04
CA LYS A 70 -3.61 11.84 3.33
C LYS A 70 -4.81 12.80 3.29
N ASN A 71 -4.76 13.79 2.40
CA ASN A 71 -5.82 14.79 2.22
C ASN A 71 -6.81 14.43 1.09
N LYS A 72 -6.67 13.26 0.46
CA LYS A 72 -7.51 12.78 -0.65
C LYS A 72 -8.40 11.60 -0.23
N THR A 73 -8.74 11.52 1.06
CA THR A 73 -9.58 10.46 1.66
C THR A 73 -10.90 10.23 0.92
N LYS A 74 -11.61 11.29 0.52
CA LYS A 74 -12.88 11.15 -0.24
C LYS A 74 -12.70 10.34 -1.53
N LEU A 75 -11.60 10.55 -2.26
CA LEU A 75 -11.29 9.79 -3.47
C LEU A 75 -10.84 8.37 -3.13
N ILE A 76 -9.94 8.23 -2.15
CA ILE A 76 -9.37 6.91 -1.80
C ILE A 76 -10.43 5.98 -1.23
N LYS A 77 -11.42 6.54 -0.52
CA LYS A 77 -12.53 5.77 0.03
C LYS A 77 -13.37 5.07 -1.04
N THR A 78 -13.39 5.57 -2.28
CA THR A 78 -14.15 4.93 -3.38
C THR A 78 -13.40 3.79 -4.04
N ILE A 79 -12.15 3.50 -3.64
CA ILE A 79 -11.34 2.45 -4.25
C ILE A 79 -11.69 1.12 -3.57
N PRO A 80 -12.21 0.12 -4.31
CA PRO A 80 -12.59 -1.18 -3.76
C PRO A 80 -11.36 -2.02 -3.40
N ASN A 81 -11.50 -2.89 -2.40
CA ASN A 81 -10.50 -3.91 -2.04
C ASN A 81 -9.08 -3.33 -1.84
N LEU A 82 -9.00 -2.14 -1.25
CA LEU A 82 -7.78 -1.36 -1.11
C LEU A 82 -6.86 -1.95 -0.04
N ILE A 83 -5.59 -2.11 -0.40
CA ILE A 83 -4.48 -2.44 0.49
C ILE A 83 -3.48 -1.30 0.42
N ILE A 84 -3.16 -0.70 1.57
CA ILE A 84 -2.10 0.30 1.71
C ILE A 84 -0.84 -0.44 2.15
N PHE A 85 0.16 -0.47 1.28
CA PHE A 85 1.47 -1.04 1.58
C PHE A 85 2.42 0.11 1.95
N ASP A 86 2.70 0.27 3.23
CA ASP A 86 3.49 1.40 3.73
C ASP A 86 4.53 0.96 4.79
N LEU A 87 5.80 1.06 4.39
CA LEU A 87 6.95 0.70 5.21
C LEU A 87 7.36 1.79 6.23
N ASP A 88 6.81 3.00 6.10
CA ASP A 88 7.09 4.16 6.96
C ASP A 88 5.93 4.45 7.94
N SER A 89 4.91 3.60 7.98
CA SER A 89 3.74 3.73 8.88
C SER A 89 4.09 3.74 10.37
N TRP A 90 5.28 3.30 10.77
CA TRP A 90 5.79 3.39 12.15
C TRP A 90 5.88 4.84 12.66
N ARG A 91 6.08 5.80 11.76
CA ARG A 91 6.15 7.24 12.07
C ARG A 91 4.89 7.77 12.74
N ASN A 92 3.74 7.10 12.55
CA ASN A 92 2.48 7.44 13.20
C ASN A 92 2.55 7.45 14.73
N PHE A 93 3.35 6.58 15.33
CA PHE A 93 3.46 6.45 16.78
C PHE A 93 4.68 7.15 17.37
N ARG A 94 5.52 7.76 16.53
CA ARG A 94 6.71 8.51 16.97
C ARG A 94 6.31 9.92 17.38
N LYS A 95 6.34 10.20 18.69
CA LYS A 95 6.14 11.57 19.22
C LYS A 95 7.15 12.53 18.57
N GLY A 96 6.69 13.73 18.21
CA GLY A 96 7.51 14.73 17.50
C GLY A 96 7.64 14.52 15.99
N ASP A 97 7.10 13.42 15.41
CA ASP A 97 7.01 13.31 13.96
C ASP A 97 5.87 14.16 13.41
N THR A 98 6.08 14.79 12.26
CA THR A 98 5.06 15.62 11.59
C THR A 98 3.83 14.83 11.14
N ASN A 99 3.92 13.49 11.08
CA ASN A 99 2.81 12.59 10.78
C ASN A 99 2.27 11.86 12.03
N TYR A 100 2.65 12.26 13.25
CA TYR A 100 2.16 11.67 14.48
C TYR A 100 0.61 11.63 14.50
N LYS A 101 0.04 10.43 14.73
CA LYS A 101 -1.41 10.10 14.69
C LYS A 101 -2.14 10.38 13.36
N GLN A 102 -1.52 11.00 12.36
CA GLN A 102 -2.19 11.35 11.11
C GLN A 102 -2.48 10.11 10.25
N PHE A 103 -1.59 9.11 10.27
CA PHE A 103 -1.78 7.88 9.50
C PHE A 103 -2.97 7.09 10.04
N LEU A 104 -3.07 6.99 11.36
CA LEU A 104 -4.20 6.34 12.02
C LEU A 104 -5.53 7.05 11.71
N GLY A 105 -5.57 8.38 11.84
CA GLY A 105 -6.76 9.18 11.49
C GLY A 105 -7.13 9.10 10.01
N PHE A 106 -6.17 8.85 9.12
CA PHE A 106 -6.42 8.57 7.70
C PHE A 106 -7.04 7.19 7.50
N LEU A 107 -6.50 6.14 8.15
CA LEU A 107 -7.01 4.77 8.02
C LEU A 107 -8.41 4.60 8.62
N HIS A 108 -8.74 5.26 9.72
CA HIS A 108 -10.11 5.25 10.27
C HIS A 108 -11.16 5.79 9.30
N LYS A 109 -10.76 6.67 8.37
CA LYS A 109 -11.66 7.18 7.31
C LYS A 109 -11.83 6.18 6.16
N LEU A 110 -11.06 5.09 6.17
CA LEU A 110 -11.00 4.02 5.17
C LEU A 110 -11.20 2.65 5.84
N PRO A 111 -12.34 2.39 6.51
CA PRO A 111 -12.53 1.18 7.31
C PRO A 111 -12.48 -0.12 6.49
N HIS A 112 -12.67 -0.05 5.18
CA HIS A 112 -12.54 -1.20 4.27
C HIS A 112 -11.12 -1.44 3.77
N ALA A 113 -10.19 -0.51 4.02
CA ALA A 113 -8.82 -0.63 3.58
C ALA A 113 -7.99 -1.44 4.58
N ARG A 114 -7.14 -2.33 4.06
CA ARG A 114 -6.16 -3.07 4.86
C ARG A 114 -4.81 -2.37 4.83
N LEU A 115 -4.15 -2.25 5.96
CA LEU A 115 -2.74 -1.85 6.03
C LEU A 115 -1.84 -3.09 5.96
N VAL A 116 -0.77 -3.02 5.18
CA VAL A 116 0.36 -3.94 5.24
C VAL A 116 1.61 -3.15 5.58
N CYS A 117 2.29 -3.51 6.67
CA CYS A 117 3.49 -2.81 7.13
C CYS A 117 4.55 -3.76 7.71
N SER A 118 5.77 -3.25 7.90
CA SER A 118 6.96 -4.08 8.13
C SER A 118 7.53 -4.12 9.54
N GLY A 119 6.82 -3.53 10.52
CA GLY A 119 7.16 -3.64 11.94
C GLY A 119 6.10 -4.45 12.68
N TYR A 120 6.50 -5.52 13.37
CA TYR A 120 5.57 -6.35 14.15
C TYR A 120 4.89 -5.53 15.25
N ASP A 121 5.67 -4.83 16.08
CA ASP A 121 5.12 -3.98 17.15
C ASP A 121 4.21 -2.89 16.62
N ASN A 122 4.57 -2.31 15.48
CA ASN A 122 3.77 -1.30 14.81
C ASN A 122 2.43 -1.88 14.32
N THR A 123 2.45 -3.09 13.75
CA THR A 123 1.25 -3.84 13.35
C THR A 123 0.35 -4.07 14.56
N GLN A 124 0.90 -4.52 15.69
CA GLN A 124 0.14 -4.73 16.92
C GLN A 124 -0.50 -3.44 17.44
N LYS A 125 0.21 -2.30 17.36
CA LYS A 125 -0.36 -1.00 17.72
C LYS A 125 -1.54 -0.63 16.83
N TYR A 126 -1.43 -0.79 15.51
CA TYR A 126 -2.56 -0.51 14.60
C TYR A 126 -3.76 -1.45 14.83
N LEU A 127 -3.50 -2.74 15.10
CA LEU A 127 -4.56 -3.70 15.43
C LEU A 127 -5.30 -3.31 16.71
N LYS A 128 -4.58 -2.87 17.75
CA LYS A 128 -5.18 -2.37 19.00
C LYS A 128 -6.04 -1.13 18.79
N GLU A 129 -5.69 -0.30 17.82
CA GLU A 129 -6.48 0.86 17.40
C GLU A 129 -7.60 0.48 16.41
N GLY A 130 -7.86 -0.80 16.15
CA GLY A 130 -8.99 -1.26 15.33
C GLY A 130 -8.80 -1.14 13.81
N VAL A 131 -7.55 -1.06 13.33
CA VAL A 131 -7.23 -1.06 11.89
C VAL A 131 -6.93 -2.48 11.40
N ASP A 132 -7.58 -2.95 10.34
CA ASP A 132 -7.21 -4.23 9.67
C ASP A 132 -5.79 -4.12 9.13
N THR A 133 -4.85 -4.72 9.86
CA THR A 133 -3.41 -4.61 9.59
C THR A 133 -2.78 -5.99 9.51
N LYS A 134 -1.92 -6.18 8.50
CA LYS A 134 -1.09 -7.38 8.35
C LYS A 134 0.39 -7.01 8.37
N PHE A 135 1.14 -7.84 9.07
CA PHE A 135 2.59 -7.74 9.13
C PHE A 135 3.21 -8.45 7.93
N ILE A 136 4.23 -7.84 7.35
CA ILE A 136 5.17 -8.50 6.43
C ILE A 136 6.59 -8.16 6.86
N SER A 137 7.46 -9.14 7.08
CA SER A 137 8.84 -8.83 7.43
C SER A 137 9.49 -7.99 6.33
N LYS A 138 10.27 -6.97 6.73
CA LYS A 138 11.16 -6.29 5.78
C LYS A 138 12.20 -7.33 5.34
N GLY A 139 12.02 -7.91 4.15
CA GLY A 139 13.00 -8.84 3.60
C GLY A 139 14.34 -8.13 3.44
N CYS A 140 15.39 -8.67 4.04
CA CYS A 140 16.75 -8.33 3.64
C CYS A 140 16.93 -8.90 2.22
N TYR A 141 17.07 -8.03 1.21
CA TYR A 141 17.53 -8.47 -0.10
C TYR A 141 18.95 -8.99 0.05
N ASN A 142 19.12 -10.30 0.08
CA ASN A 142 20.43 -10.90 -0.03
C ASN A 142 20.69 -11.29 -1.47
N LYS A 143 21.29 -10.38 -2.24
CA LYS A 143 22.11 -10.75 -3.40
C LYS A 143 23.57 -11.03 -3.00
N SER A 144 23.86 -11.17 -1.69
CA SER A 144 25.22 -11.30 -1.16
C SER A 144 25.41 -12.44 -0.14
N LEU A 145 24.45 -13.35 0.03
CA LEU A 145 24.73 -14.66 0.62
C LEU A 145 25.01 -15.62 -0.54
N LYS A 146 26.23 -15.53 -1.07
CA LYS A 146 26.87 -16.65 -1.76
C LYS A 146 27.80 -17.33 -0.78
#